data_AF-A0A2S6IKP4-F1
#
_entry.id   AF-A0A2S6IKP4-F1
#
_cell.length_a   1.000
_cell.length_b   1.000
_cell.length_c   1.000
_cell.angle_alpha   90.00
_cell.angle_beta   90.00
_cell.angle_gamma   90.00
#
_symmetry.space_group_name_H-M   'P 1'
#
loop_
_entity.id
_entity.type
_entity.pdbx_description
1 polymer ?
#
loop_
_entity_poly.entity_id
_entity_poly.type
_entity_poly.pdbx_seq_one_letter_code
_entity_poly.pdbx_strand_id
1 'polypeptide(L)'
;MGAGGTRRVSSPAAAAPAGSVGRVQEPTPTSRAPGQPFTPGLELAAGFAREVVSPLLADVPHASALLGWGSDVLGYDTPRSTDHGWGPRLQVFVAAGDVERAAALVEAGLPQRYRGREVRFGWDGMRPRSQVEVTTWPGWLERQIGFADPQAMSWRDWLLVPQQRLLEVVAGAVFADPGGEVARARAALAWFPDDVHRWLLACQWRRLAQEEPFVQRTAEVGDELGSAVVAARLVREAMRLALLLAGRYAPYFKWLGTAFGRLEHADGLDGHLRRAVRAVDAGGREEALCAAYEALARRQNATSLAEELDPRVRGFHERPARVLDADRFAAACREAVTEPALRALPLLGSVDQVADSTDLFGSPAACLRLRALYRDGADERARDGVGVEAAVEGVGP
;
A
#
# COMPACT_ATOMS: atom_id res chain seq x y z
N MET A 1 -18.86 18.64 48.42
CA MET A 1 -19.81 18.43 47.31
C MET A 1 -19.36 19.28 46.14
N GLY A 2 -18.95 18.82 44.97
CA GLY A 2 -18.72 17.51 44.38
C GLY A 2 -18.16 17.84 43.00
N ALA A 3 -16.88 17.55 42.78
CA ALA A 3 -16.15 17.87 41.55
C ALA A 3 -16.40 16.78 40.50
N GLY A 4 -16.96 17.15 39.35
CA GLY A 4 -17.13 16.28 38.19
C GLY A 4 -16.03 16.55 37.15
N GLY A 5 -14.91 15.85 37.27
CA GLY A 5 -13.82 15.89 36.31
C GLY A 5 -13.99 14.83 35.23
N THR A 6 -14.35 15.23 34.02
CA THR A 6 -14.26 14.38 32.82
C THR A 6 -12.84 14.42 32.27
N ARG A 7 -12.05 13.36 32.52
CA ARG A 7 -10.76 13.13 31.86
C ARG A 7 -10.98 12.87 30.37
N ARG A 8 -10.50 13.77 29.51
CA ARG A 8 -10.22 13.45 28.10
C ARG A 8 -8.96 12.57 28.07
N VAL A 9 -9.09 11.38 27.48
CA VAL A 9 -7.96 10.54 27.11
C VAL A 9 -7.51 11.00 25.73
N SER A 10 -6.40 11.74 25.67
CA SER A 10 -5.77 12.19 24.43
C SER A 10 -4.84 11.10 23.91
N SER A 11 -5.18 10.52 22.76
CA SER A 11 -4.33 9.58 22.01
C SER A 11 -3.47 10.38 21.00
N PRO A 12 -2.13 10.23 20.95
CA PRO A 12 -1.34 10.92 19.95
C PRO A 12 -1.34 10.12 18.64
N ALA A 13 -2.22 10.49 17.71
CA ALA A 13 -2.06 10.13 16.31
C ALA A 13 -0.85 10.91 15.76
N ALA A 14 0.24 10.20 15.43
CA ALA A 14 1.39 10.79 14.78
C ALA A 14 1.05 11.10 13.32
N ALA A 15 0.60 12.33 13.06
CA ALA A 15 0.61 12.93 11.73
C ALA A 15 2.03 13.40 11.43
N ALA A 16 2.56 13.08 10.24
CA ALA A 16 3.78 13.69 9.74
C ALA A 16 3.53 15.19 9.49
N PRO A 17 4.33 16.13 10.03
CA PRO A 17 4.11 17.55 9.77
C PRO A 17 4.79 17.99 8.47
N ALA A 18 4.03 18.71 7.64
CA ALA A 18 4.53 19.47 6.50
C ALA A 18 5.56 20.52 6.97
N GLY A 19 6.72 20.55 6.32
CA GLY A 19 7.85 21.37 6.71
C GLY A 19 7.67 22.87 6.46
N SER A 20 7.88 23.67 7.51
CA SER A 20 8.18 25.10 7.39
C SER A 20 9.69 25.31 7.32
N VAL A 21 10.15 26.04 6.31
CA VAL A 21 11.57 26.33 6.06
C VAL A 21 12.13 27.21 7.17
N GLY A 22 12.91 26.63 8.06
CA GLY A 22 13.67 27.29 9.12
C GLY A 22 15.08 26.72 9.20
N ARG A 23 16.09 27.59 9.36
CA ARG A 23 17.55 27.35 9.35
C ARG A 23 17.97 25.93 9.76
N VAL A 24 18.64 25.24 8.83
CA VAL A 24 19.30 23.95 9.04
C VAL A 24 20.35 24.07 10.14
N GLN A 25 20.07 23.47 11.29
CA GLN A 25 21.08 23.10 12.27
C GLN A 25 21.67 21.76 11.82
N GLU A 26 22.99 21.68 11.66
CA GLU A 26 23.66 20.46 11.20
C GLU A 26 23.32 19.27 12.13
N PRO A 27 22.88 18.12 11.58
CA PRO A 27 22.65 16.94 12.39
C PRO A 27 23.98 16.46 12.97
N THR A 28 24.04 16.33 14.29
CA THR A 28 25.16 15.68 14.96
C THR A 28 25.23 14.23 14.47
N PRO A 29 26.37 13.77 13.93
CA PRO A 29 26.49 12.41 13.41
C PRO A 29 26.34 11.43 14.58
N THR A 30 25.30 10.61 14.58
CA THR A 30 25.24 9.41 15.40
C THR A 30 26.45 8.56 15.04
N SER A 31 27.38 8.45 15.98
CA SER A 31 28.70 7.86 15.75
C SER A 31 28.56 6.39 15.33
N ARG A 32 28.94 6.11 14.09
CA ARG A 32 29.19 4.75 13.62
C ARG A 32 30.40 4.22 14.40
N ALA A 33 30.22 3.16 15.20
CA ALA A 33 31.37 2.34 15.57
C ALA A 33 31.92 1.71 14.28
N PRO A 34 33.15 2.02 13.84
CA PRO A 34 33.70 1.43 12.62
C PRO A 34 33.87 -0.08 12.81
N GLY A 35 33.35 -0.90 11.88
CA GLY A 35 33.69 -2.31 11.78
C GLY A 35 32.61 -3.34 12.12
N GLN A 36 31.40 -2.96 12.54
CA GLN A 36 30.32 -3.95 12.65
C GLN A 36 29.70 -4.27 11.28
N PRO A 37 29.61 -5.56 10.89
CA PRO A 37 28.88 -5.94 9.69
C PRO A 37 27.40 -5.55 9.82
N PHE A 38 26.78 -5.21 8.69
CA PHE A 38 25.35 -4.93 8.65
C PHE A 38 24.57 -6.21 8.92
N THR A 39 23.61 -6.13 9.84
CA THR A 39 22.65 -7.20 10.15
C THR A 39 21.31 -6.72 9.64
N PRO A 40 20.58 -7.49 8.81
CA PRO A 40 19.21 -7.14 8.43
C PRO A 40 18.30 -6.98 9.65
N GLY A 41 17.36 -6.03 9.61
CA GLY A 41 16.51 -5.69 10.75
C GLY A 41 15.64 -6.85 11.22
N LEU A 42 15.13 -7.69 10.30
CA LEU A 42 14.40 -8.92 10.65
C LEU A 42 15.25 -9.89 11.46
N GLU A 43 16.54 -10.04 11.14
CA GLU A 43 17.46 -10.91 11.87
C GLU A 43 17.78 -10.32 13.26
N LEU A 44 18.01 -9.01 13.33
CA LEU A 44 18.24 -8.31 14.60
C LEU A 44 17.03 -8.46 15.53
N ALA A 45 15.82 -8.26 15.01
CA ALA A 45 14.58 -8.36 15.76
C ALA A 45 14.28 -9.81 16.19
N ALA A 46 14.55 -10.81 15.35
CA ALA A 46 14.38 -12.22 15.71
C ALA A 46 15.29 -12.62 16.89
N GLY A 47 16.56 -12.21 16.84
CA GLY A 47 17.50 -12.40 17.93
C GLY A 47 17.03 -11.69 19.20
N PHE A 48 16.63 -10.41 19.09
CA PHE A 48 16.20 -9.60 20.22
C PHE A 48 14.91 -10.13 20.88
N ALA A 49 13.94 -10.58 20.08
CA ALA A 49 12.72 -11.20 20.58
C ALA A 49 13.03 -12.46 21.39
N ARG A 50 13.89 -13.34 20.87
CA ARG A 50 14.26 -14.62 21.53
C ARG A 50 15.15 -14.43 22.75
N GLU A 51 16.17 -13.59 22.64
CA GLU A 51 17.25 -13.50 23.63
C GLU A 51 16.94 -12.50 24.76
N VAL A 52 16.04 -11.53 24.52
CA VAL A 52 15.72 -10.47 25.47
C VAL A 52 14.25 -10.45 25.82
N VAL A 53 13.34 -10.26 24.85
CA VAL A 53 11.93 -9.99 25.18
C VAL A 53 11.19 -11.22 25.70
N SER A 54 11.34 -12.39 25.04
CA SER A 54 10.65 -13.61 25.43
C SER A 54 10.98 -14.05 26.88
N PRO A 55 12.25 -14.03 27.34
CA PRO A 55 12.58 -14.30 28.75
C PRO A 55 11.91 -13.35 29.76
N LEU A 56 11.72 -12.07 29.43
CA LEU A 56 11.06 -11.10 30.32
C LEU A 56 9.55 -11.35 30.48
N LEU A 57 8.97 -12.12 29.55
CA LEU A 57 7.53 -12.41 29.48
C LEU A 57 7.25 -13.91 29.63
N ALA A 58 8.14 -14.67 30.27
CA ALA A 58 8.00 -16.13 30.41
C ALA A 58 6.66 -16.57 31.03
N ASP A 59 6.11 -15.77 31.95
CA ASP A 59 4.84 -16.03 32.64
C ASP A 59 3.63 -15.30 32.03
N VAL A 60 3.80 -14.68 30.85
CA VAL A 60 2.73 -13.95 30.16
C VAL A 60 2.58 -14.52 28.75
N PRO A 61 1.48 -15.23 28.45
CA PRO A 61 1.19 -15.69 27.10
C PRO A 61 1.17 -14.51 26.11
N HIS A 62 2.00 -14.59 25.06
CA HIS A 62 2.14 -13.51 24.10
C HIS A 62 2.46 -14.04 22.71
N ALA A 63 2.07 -13.29 21.69
CA ALA A 63 2.67 -13.33 20.37
C ALA A 63 3.73 -12.23 20.26
N SER A 64 4.73 -12.43 19.41
CA SER A 64 5.74 -11.41 19.09
C SER A 64 6.09 -11.43 17.61
N ALA A 65 6.25 -10.25 17.03
CA ALA A 65 6.49 -10.08 15.61
C ALA A 65 7.18 -8.74 15.33
N LEU A 66 7.88 -8.63 14.21
CA LEU A 66 8.27 -7.35 13.63
C LEU A 66 7.38 -7.08 12.42
N LEU A 67 6.38 -6.23 12.64
CA LEU A 67 5.37 -5.79 11.68
C LEU A 67 5.31 -4.24 11.66
N GLY A 68 4.50 -3.70 10.76
CA GLY A 68 4.30 -2.27 10.61
C GLY A 68 5.24 -1.66 9.58
N TRP A 69 5.50 -0.37 9.73
CA TRP A 69 6.33 0.42 8.83
C TRP A 69 7.81 0.01 8.87
N GLY A 70 8.55 0.34 7.81
CA GLY A 70 10.02 0.27 7.78
C GLY A 70 10.54 -0.60 6.64
N SER A 71 11.70 -0.22 6.08
CA SER A 71 12.34 -1.01 5.01
C SER A 71 12.84 -2.36 5.51
N ASP A 72 13.17 -2.46 6.80
CA ASP A 72 13.52 -3.71 7.48
C ASP A 72 12.38 -4.72 7.43
N VAL A 73 11.14 -4.28 7.65
CA VAL A 73 9.96 -5.16 7.59
C VAL A 73 9.81 -5.82 6.22
N LEU A 74 10.15 -5.12 5.15
CA LEU A 74 10.09 -5.63 3.77
C LEU A 74 11.39 -6.33 3.29
N GLY A 75 12.44 -6.35 4.12
CA GLY A 75 13.77 -6.82 3.72
C GLY A 75 14.40 -5.99 2.60
N TYR A 76 14.16 -4.67 2.62
CA TYR A 76 14.77 -3.67 1.75
C TYR A 76 15.78 -2.78 2.48
N ASP A 77 16.02 -3.03 3.77
CA ASP A 77 16.94 -2.25 4.55
C ASP A 77 18.39 -2.43 4.08
N THR A 78 19.14 -1.36 4.24
CA THR A 78 20.55 -1.26 3.88
C THR A 78 21.31 -0.68 5.06
N PRO A 79 22.65 -0.69 5.04
CA PRO A 79 23.43 0.00 6.06
C PRO A 79 23.05 1.47 6.25
N ARG A 80 22.51 2.14 5.22
CA ARG A 80 22.02 3.53 5.35
C ARG A 80 20.73 3.61 6.16
N SER A 81 19.83 2.64 6.06
CA SER A 81 18.52 2.66 6.72
C SER A 81 18.60 2.66 8.26
N THR A 82 19.78 2.40 8.83
CA THR A 82 19.97 2.32 10.30
C THR A 82 19.83 3.67 11.01
N ASP A 83 19.72 4.78 10.27
CA ASP A 83 19.59 6.13 10.81
C ASP A 83 18.15 6.58 11.09
N HIS A 84 17.14 5.89 10.53
CA HIS A 84 15.72 6.24 10.68
C HIS A 84 14.86 5.03 11.00
N GLY A 85 14.46 4.90 12.27
CA GLY A 85 13.44 3.95 12.70
C GLY A 85 13.84 2.47 12.62
N TRP A 86 15.13 2.18 12.62
CA TRP A 86 15.70 0.84 12.53
C TRP A 86 16.51 0.51 13.79
N GLY A 87 16.37 -0.70 14.33
CA GLY A 87 17.08 -1.13 15.55
C GLY A 87 16.39 -2.31 16.25
N PRO A 88 16.74 -2.61 17.52
CA PRO A 88 16.08 -3.63 18.32
C PRO A 88 14.64 -3.24 18.65
N ARG A 89 13.69 -3.63 17.78
CA ARG A 89 12.27 -3.27 17.86
C ARG A 89 11.38 -4.44 17.45
N LEU A 90 10.20 -4.52 18.04
CA LEU A 90 9.16 -5.50 17.69
C LEU A 90 7.83 -5.11 18.36
N GLN A 91 6.76 -5.77 17.96
CA GLN A 91 5.47 -5.79 18.63
C GLN A 91 5.35 -7.04 19.49
N VAL A 92 4.74 -6.88 20.66
CA VAL A 92 4.32 -7.94 21.56
C VAL A 92 2.81 -7.82 21.72
N PHE A 93 2.09 -8.89 21.37
CA PHE A 93 0.64 -8.96 21.47
C PHE A 93 0.25 -9.83 22.66
N VAL A 94 -0.52 -9.24 23.59
CA VAL A 94 -1.02 -9.91 24.81
C VAL A 94 -2.52 -9.73 24.93
N ALA A 95 -3.14 -10.49 25.84
CA ALA A 95 -4.53 -10.26 26.22
C ALA A 95 -4.72 -8.86 26.82
N ALA A 96 -5.92 -8.29 26.67
CA ALA A 96 -6.21 -6.92 27.11
C ALA A 96 -5.89 -6.66 28.59
N GLY A 97 -6.11 -7.66 29.46
CA GLY A 97 -5.81 -7.55 30.89
C GLY A 97 -4.33 -7.63 31.27
N ASP A 98 -3.46 -8.02 30.33
CA ASP A 98 -2.02 -8.19 30.56
C ASP A 98 -1.16 -7.06 29.97
N VAL A 99 -1.76 -6.10 29.24
CA VAL A 99 -1.02 -5.05 28.53
C VAL A 99 -0.14 -4.23 29.46
N GLU A 100 -0.70 -3.69 30.55
CA GLU A 100 0.07 -2.87 31.49
C GLU A 100 1.16 -3.66 32.20
N ARG A 101 0.86 -4.90 32.60
CA ARG A 101 1.81 -5.80 33.27
C ARG A 101 2.98 -6.14 32.35
N ALA A 102 2.70 -6.57 31.12
CA ALA A 102 3.71 -6.94 30.13
C ALA A 102 4.56 -5.73 29.73
N ALA A 103 3.95 -4.56 29.52
CA ALA A 103 4.67 -3.32 29.22
C ALA A 103 5.66 -2.94 30.34
N ALA A 104 5.23 -3.05 31.60
CA ALA A 104 6.09 -2.77 32.76
C ALA A 104 7.27 -3.75 32.87
N LEU A 105 7.01 -5.05 32.68
CA LEU A 105 8.06 -6.09 32.68
C LEU A 105 9.10 -5.86 31.59
N VAL A 106 8.65 -5.57 30.37
CA VAL A 106 9.54 -5.24 29.25
C VAL A 106 10.37 -4.01 29.58
N GLU A 107 9.75 -2.88 29.92
CA GLU A 107 10.49 -1.63 30.13
C GLU A 107 11.54 -1.74 31.24
N ALA A 108 11.23 -2.43 32.33
CA ALA A 108 12.15 -2.66 33.44
C ALA A 108 13.30 -3.61 33.09
N GLY A 109 13.07 -4.59 32.21
CA GLY A 109 14.04 -5.63 31.87
C GLY A 109 14.91 -5.36 30.64
N LEU A 110 14.58 -4.35 29.83
CA LEU A 110 15.32 -4.06 28.60
C LEU A 110 16.75 -3.57 28.88
N PRO A 111 17.78 -4.20 28.28
CA PRO A 111 19.17 -3.78 28.45
C PRO A 111 19.41 -2.42 27.78
N GLN A 112 20.52 -1.77 28.11
CA GLN A 112 20.91 -0.53 27.44
C GLN A 112 21.24 -0.78 25.96
N ARG A 113 22.01 -1.85 25.67
CA ARG A 113 22.47 -2.21 24.33
C ARG A 113 22.19 -3.67 24.02
N TYR A 114 21.91 -3.95 22.75
CA TYR A 114 21.80 -5.29 22.19
C TYR A 114 22.67 -5.41 20.94
N ARG A 115 23.60 -6.38 20.91
CA ARG A 115 24.56 -6.60 19.82
C ARG A 115 25.30 -5.32 19.37
N GLY A 116 25.63 -4.46 20.33
CA GLY A 116 26.32 -3.19 20.08
C GLY A 116 25.43 -2.03 19.63
N ARG A 117 24.11 -2.18 19.66
CA ARG A 117 23.15 -1.12 19.31
C ARG A 117 22.32 -0.69 20.52
N GLU A 118 22.01 0.59 20.60
CA GLU A 118 21.11 1.11 21.64
C GLU A 118 19.71 0.48 21.48
N VAL A 119 19.15 -0.04 22.57
CA VAL A 119 17.78 -0.54 22.58
C VAL A 119 16.78 0.62 22.62
N ARG A 120 17.16 1.70 23.30
CA ARG A 120 16.38 2.93 23.35
C ARG A 120 16.93 3.89 22.31
N PHE A 121 16.20 4.08 21.22
CA PHE A 121 16.61 4.93 20.10
C PHE A 121 15.44 5.77 19.59
N GLY A 122 15.77 6.83 18.86
CA GLY A 122 14.83 7.79 18.28
C GLY A 122 15.38 8.32 16.96
N TRP A 123 14.53 8.95 16.16
CA TRP A 123 14.84 9.52 14.84
C TRP A 123 13.92 10.71 14.58
N ASP A 124 14.26 11.60 13.65
CA ASP A 124 13.43 12.76 13.26
C ASP A 124 12.94 13.62 14.44
N GLY A 125 13.84 13.88 15.40
CA GLY A 125 13.50 14.65 16.61
C GLY A 125 12.72 13.86 17.68
N MET A 126 12.37 12.60 17.42
CA MET A 126 11.86 11.72 18.47
C MET A 126 12.96 11.42 19.49
N ARG A 127 12.63 11.61 20.76
CA ARG A 127 13.54 11.26 21.87
C ARG A 127 13.79 9.75 21.91
N PRO A 128 15.00 9.31 22.30
CA PRO A 128 15.29 7.90 22.49
C PRO A 128 14.32 7.24 23.47
N ARG A 129 13.68 6.15 23.05
CA ARG A 129 12.79 5.31 23.85
C ARG A 129 12.85 3.86 23.37
N SER A 130 12.34 2.93 24.18
CA SER A 130 12.10 1.57 23.70
C SER A 130 11.15 1.58 22.51
N GLN A 131 11.46 0.78 21.50
CA GLN A 131 10.60 0.55 20.34
C GLN A 131 9.97 -0.86 20.39
N VAL A 132 9.89 -1.46 21.59
CA VAL A 132 9.06 -2.64 21.84
C VAL A 132 7.65 -2.16 22.16
N GLU A 133 6.71 -2.40 21.25
CA GLU A 133 5.31 -2.03 21.41
C GLU A 133 4.53 -3.18 22.03
N VAL A 134 4.06 -3.02 23.27
CA VAL A 134 3.18 -3.99 23.93
C VAL A 134 1.72 -3.53 23.78
N THR A 135 0.87 -4.36 23.18
CA THR A 135 -0.52 -4.01 22.89
C THR A 135 -1.37 -5.26 22.66
N THR A 136 -2.65 -5.11 22.31
CA THR A 136 -3.49 -6.23 21.86
C THR A 136 -3.44 -6.34 20.34
N TRP A 137 -3.57 -7.54 19.80
CA TRP A 137 -3.61 -7.75 18.34
C TRP A 137 -4.73 -6.95 17.65
N PRO A 138 -6.01 -7.01 18.10
CA PRO A 138 -7.09 -6.25 17.47
C PRO A 138 -6.84 -4.73 17.52
N GLY A 139 -6.34 -4.22 18.65
CA GLY A 139 -6.03 -2.80 18.80
C GLY A 139 -4.90 -2.33 17.90
N TRP A 140 -3.90 -3.18 17.63
CA TRP A 140 -2.85 -2.87 16.68
C TRP A 140 -3.37 -2.87 15.23
N LEU A 141 -4.14 -3.89 14.84
CA LEU A 141 -4.75 -3.95 13.50
C LEU A 141 -5.63 -2.74 13.22
N GLU A 142 -6.47 -2.34 14.18
CA GLU A 142 -7.34 -1.18 14.03
C GLU A 142 -6.52 0.11 13.79
N ARG A 143 -5.39 0.27 14.47
CA ARG A 143 -4.47 1.41 14.23
C ARG A 143 -3.80 1.34 12.85
N GLN A 144 -3.47 0.14 12.35
CA GLN A 144 -2.71 -0.02 11.11
C GLN A 144 -3.57 0.03 9.85
N ILE A 145 -4.70 -0.65 9.85
CA ILE A 145 -5.56 -0.80 8.66
C ILE A 145 -6.97 -0.24 8.86
N GLY A 146 -7.30 0.24 10.07
CA GLY A 146 -8.62 0.78 10.39
C GLY A 146 -9.67 -0.27 10.79
N PHE A 147 -9.29 -1.55 10.85
CA PHE A 147 -10.17 -2.67 11.16
C PHE A 147 -9.52 -3.63 12.13
N ALA A 148 -10.24 -4.01 13.19
CA ALA A 148 -9.78 -4.94 14.21
C ALA A 148 -9.91 -6.42 13.79
N ASP A 149 -10.83 -6.71 12.87
CA ASP A 149 -11.10 -8.07 12.36
C ASP A 149 -11.10 -8.08 10.82
N PRO A 150 -10.00 -8.54 10.20
CA PRO A 150 -9.89 -8.68 8.76
C PRO A 150 -10.91 -9.63 8.13
N GLN A 151 -11.40 -10.62 8.88
CA GLN A 151 -12.33 -11.63 8.35
C GLN A 151 -13.73 -11.03 8.11
N ALA A 152 -14.06 -9.95 8.81
CA ALA A 152 -15.32 -9.24 8.70
C ALA A 152 -15.29 -8.09 7.68
N MET A 153 -14.14 -7.82 7.03
CA MET A 153 -14.02 -6.74 6.06
C MET A 153 -14.88 -6.99 4.82
N SER A 154 -15.77 -6.04 4.52
CA SER A 154 -16.53 -6.02 3.26
C SER A 154 -15.63 -5.68 2.08
N TRP A 155 -16.10 -5.93 0.85
CA TRP A 155 -15.37 -5.51 -0.35
C TRP A 155 -15.10 -3.99 -0.37
N ARG A 156 -15.99 -3.16 0.21
CA ARG A 156 -15.78 -1.70 0.32
C ARG A 156 -14.62 -1.38 1.26
N ASP A 157 -14.48 -2.14 2.34
CA ASP A 157 -13.40 -1.95 3.30
C ASP A 157 -12.04 -2.26 2.66
N TRP A 158 -11.96 -3.33 1.88
CA TRP A 158 -10.77 -3.68 1.09
C TRP A 158 -10.32 -2.57 0.14
N LEU A 159 -11.26 -1.85 -0.50
CA LEU A 159 -10.92 -0.73 -1.40
C LEU A 159 -10.34 0.50 -0.67
N LEU A 160 -10.54 0.59 0.65
CA LEU A 160 -10.14 1.72 1.48
C LEU A 160 -8.83 1.49 2.23
N VAL A 161 -8.30 0.26 2.26
CA VAL A 161 -7.01 -0.02 2.91
C VAL A 161 -5.89 0.09 1.87
N PRO A 162 -4.93 1.02 2.05
CA PRO A 162 -3.79 1.12 1.14
C PRO A 162 -2.97 -0.17 1.12
N GLN A 163 -2.51 -0.59 -0.05
CA GLN A 163 -1.71 -1.80 -0.24
C GLN A 163 -0.44 -1.83 0.62
N GLN A 164 0.20 -0.66 0.81
CA GLN A 164 1.34 -0.54 1.72
C GLN A 164 0.97 -0.93 3.16
N ARG A 165 -0.23 -0.56 3.64
CA ARG A 165 -0.68 -0.93 5.00
C ARG A 165 -0.96 -2.42 5.11
N LEU A 166 -1.49 -3.05 4.07
CA LEU A 166 -1.64 -4.51 4.01
C LEU A 166 -0.27 -5.20 4.08
N LEU A 167 0.72 -4.73 3.31
CA LEU A 167 2.10 -5.23 3.35
C LEU A 167 2.73 -5.14 4.74
N GLU A 168 2.51 -4.03 5.44
CA GLU A 168 3.02 -3.82 6.80
C GLU A 168 2.50 -4.89 7.79
N VAL A 169 1.36 -5.51 7.50
CA VAL A 169 0.83 -6.63 8.29
C VAL A 169 1.38 -7.98 7.81
N VAL A 170 1.43 -8.21 6.48
CA VAL A 170 1.68 -9.55 5.93
C VAL A 170 3.13 -9.85 5.54
N ALA A 171 4.00 -8.86 5.42
CA ALA A 171 5.38 -9.06 4.95
C ALA A 171 6.40 -9.28 6.07
N GLY A 172 6.15 -8.71 7.26
CA GLY A 172 7.07 -8.81 8.40
C GLY A 172 7.22 -10.23 8.97
N ALA A 173 8.04 -10.38 10.01
CA ALA A 173 8.32 -11.68 10.63
C ALA A 173 7.50 -11.89 11.91
N VAL A 174 6.94 -13.08 12.10
CA VAL A 174 6.35 -13.52 13.37
C VAL A 174 7.35 -14.44 14.06
N PHE A 175 7.69 -14.13 15.31
CA PHE A 175 8.66 -14.88 16.11
C PHE A 175 7.97 -15.87 17.05
N ALA A 176 6.80 -15.50 17.57
CA ALA A 176 5.93 -16.37 18.35
C ALA A 176 4.46 -16.00 18.10
N ASP A 177 3.59 -17.01 17.97
CA ASP A 177 2.13 -16.83 17.89
C ASP A 177 1.42 -18.08 18.43
N PRO A 178 1.50 -18.37 19.74
CA PRO A 178 0.96 -19.61 20.31
C PRO A 178 -0.57 -19.71 20.17
N GLY A 179 -1.27 -18.57 20.10
CA GLY A 179 -2.73 -18.50 19.90
C GLY A 179 -3.16 -18.53 18.43
N GLY A 180 -2.22 -18.43 17.49
CA GLY A 180 -2.47 -18.41 16.05
C GLY A 180 -3.27 -17.20 15.55
N GLU A 181 -3.46 -16.15 16.37
CA GLU A 181 -4.31 -15.01 16.00
C GLU A 181 -3.68 -14.16 14.90
N VAL A 182 -2.36 -13.96 14.99
CA VAL A 182 -1.58 -13.21 14.01
C VAL A 182 -1.56 -13.97 12.68
N ALA A 183 -1.34 -15.29 12.75
CA ALA A 183 -1.35 -16.16 11.58
C ALA A 183 -2.72 -16.17 10.86
N ARG A 184 -3.82 -16.29 11.60
CA ARG A 184 -5.19 -16.27 11.02
C ARG A 184 -5.48 -14.95 10.31
N ALA A 185 -5.18 -13.82 10.94
CA ALA A 185 -5.41 -12.51 10.34
C ALA A 185 -4.49 -12.26 9.13
N ARG A 186 -3.22 -12.68 9.17
CA ARG A 186 -2.32 -12.61 8.02
C ARG A 186 -2.77 -13.49 6.86
N ALA A 187 -3.37 -14.64 7.13
CA ALA A 187 -3.97 -15.48 6.09
C ALA A 187 -5.16 -14.79 5.42
N ALA A 188 -6.03 -14.14 6.20
CA ALA A 188 -7.16 -13.36 5.68
C ALA A 188 -6.70 -12.14 4.85
N LEU A 189 -5.57 -11.54 5.23
CA LEU A 189 -4.96 -10.39 4.55
C LEU A 189 -3.94 -10.77 3.48
N ALA A 190 -3.73 -12.06 3.20
CA ALA A 190 -2.65 -12.51 2.34
C ALA A 190 -2.80 -12.00 0.90
N TRP A 191 -4.05 -11.92 0.44
CA TRP A 191 -4.40 -11.33 -0.84
C TRP A 191 -5.82 -10.78 -0.84
N PHE A 192 -6.13 -9.96 -1.85
CA PHE A 192 -7.49 -9.47 -2.06
C PHE A 192 -8.48 -10.63 -2.29
N PRO A 193 -9.73 -10.50 -1.82
CA PRO A 193 -10.82 -11.37 -2.28
C PRO A 193 -10.95 -11.31 -3.80
N ASP A 194 -11.27 -12.46 -4.39
CA ASP A 194 -11.40 -12.69 -5.83
C ASP A 194 -12.10 -11.57 -6.61
N ASP A 195 -13.29 -11.15 -6.17
CA ASP A 195 -14.06 -10.09 -6.84
C ASP A 195 -13.42 -8.70 -6.70
N VAL A 196 -12.80 -8.42 -5.54
CA VAL A 196 -12.03 -7.18 -5.35
C VAL A 196 -10.82 -7.18 -6.28
N HIS A 197 -10.12 -8.32 -6.40
CA HIS A 197 -8.95 -8.45 -7.27
C HIS A 197 -9.32 -8.23 -8.74
N ARG A 198 -10.36 -8.90 -9.24
CA ARG A 198 -10.87 -8.72 -10.61
C ARG A 198 -11.26 -7.28 -10.89
N TRP A 199 -11.96 -6.63 -9.96
CA TRP A 199 -12.35 -5.24 -10.10
C TRP A 199 -11.15 -4.28 -10.09
N LEU A 200 -10.14 -4.52 -9.23
CA LEU A 200 -8.91 -3.73 -9.22
C LEU A 200 -8.08 -3.89 -10.50
N LEU A 201 -8.04 -5.10 -11.08
CA LEU A 201 -7.47 -5.34 -12.40
C LEU A 201 -8.23 -4.56 -13.48
N ALA A 202 -9.56 -4.56 -13.45
CA ALA A 202 -10.38 -3.77 -14.37
C ALA A 202 -10.04 -2.27 -14.28
N CYS A 203 -9.92 -1.74 -13.07
CA CYS A 203 -9.54 -0.35 -12.83
C CYS A 203 -8.12 -0.05 -13.32
N GLN A 204 -7.17 -0.97 -13.13
CA GLN A 204 -5.79 -0.77 -13.55
C GLN A 204 -5.65 -0.81 -15.08
N TRP A 205 -6.37 -1.71 -15.76
CA TRP A 205 -6.46 -1.73 -17.22
C TRP A 205 -7.11 -0.47 -17.77
N ARG A 206 -8.19 0.01 -17.14
CA ARG A 206 -8.86 1.27 -17.52
C ARG A 206 -7.91 2.47 -17.48
N ARG A 207 -7.02 2.54 -16.48
CA ARG A 207 -6.02 3.61 -16.36
C ARG A 207 -5.01 3.60 -17.51
N LEU A 208 -4.59 2.40 -17.96
CA LEU A 208 -3.75 2.28 -19.15
C LEU A 208 -4.53 2.72 -20.38
N ALA A 209 -5.75 2.17 -20.59
CA ALA A 209 -6.61 2.44 -21.75
C ALA A 209 -6.84 3.93 -21.99
N GLN A 210 -7.06 4.70 -20.91
CA GLN A 210 -7.31 6.14 -20.99
C GLN A 210 -6.13 6.96 -21.52
N GLU A 211 -4.91 6.44 -21.45
CA GLU A 211 -3.69 7.18 -21.76
C GLU A 211 -2.83 6.52 -22.86
N GLU A 212 -3.15 5.31 -23.34
CA GLU A 212 -2.36 4.60 -24.37
C GLU A 212 -1.97 5.48 -25.58
N PRO A 213 -2.90 6.22 -26.23
CA PRO A 213 -2.55 7.01 -27.40
C PRO A 213 -1.79 8.29 -27.07
N PHE A 214 -1.71 8.70 -25.80
CA PHE A 214 -1.27 10.05 -25.43
C PHE A 214 0.20 10.32 -25.70
N VAL A 215 1.07 9.30 -25.65
CA VAL A 215 2.50 9.44 -26.02
C VAL A 215 2.66 9.97 -27.45
N GLN A 216 1.86 9.45 -28.38
CA GLN A 216 1.80 9.93 -29.77
C GLN A 216 1.09 11.29 -29.86
N ARG A 217 -0.06 11.45 -29.20
CA ARG A 217 -0.84 12.70 -29.26
C ARG A 217 -0.06 13.93 -28.80
N THR A 218 0.78 13.80 -27.77
CA THR A 218 1.67 14.88 -27.32
C THR A 218 2.79 15.14 -28.33
N ALA A 219 3.31 14.09 -28.97
CA ALA A 219 4.38 14.20 -29.96
C ALA A 219 3.91 14.88 -31.25
N GLU A 220 2.66 14.67 -31.67
CA GLU A 220 2.08 15.33 -32.85
C GLU A 220 2.09 16.86 -32.77
N VAL A 221 2.10 17.42 -31.56
CA VAL A 221 2.17 18.88 -31.32
C VAL A 221 3.57 19.34 -30.89
N GLY A 222 4.58 18.47 -30.97
CA GLY A 222 5.96 18.75 -30.58
C GLY A 222 6.21 18.79 -29.06
N ASP A 223 5.27 18.30 -28.24
CA ASP A 223 5.42 18.24 -26.78
C ASP A 223 6.19 16.98 -26.34
N GLU A 224 7.50 17.00 -26.53
CA GLU A 224 8.39 15.90 -26.15
C GLU A 224 8.44 15.67 -24.64
N LEU A 225 8.36 16.74 -23.84
CA LEU A 225 8.33 16.62 -22.38
C LEU A 225 7.03 15.95 -21.92
N GLY A 226 5.88 16.37 -22.44
CA GLY A 226 4.59 15.74 -22.18
C GLY A 226 4.58 14.27 -22.60
N SER A 227 5.14 13.95 -23.77
CA SER A 227 5.29 12.56 -24.24
C SER A 227 6.10 11.71 -23.25
N ALA A 228 7.22 12.24 -22.74
CA ALA A 228 8.03 11.55 -21.74
C ALA A 228 7.31 11.39 -20.39
N VAL A 229 6.58 12.41 -19.93
CA VAL A 229 5.81 12.38 -18.67
C VAL A 229 4.68 11.34 -18.74
N VAL A 230 3.93 11.30 -19.86
CA VAL A 230 2.89 10.30 -20.11
C VAL A 230 3.50 8.89 -20.15
N ALA A 231 4.62 8.70 -20.86
CA ALA A 231 5.29 7.41 -20.91
C ALA A 231 5.75 6.94 -19.52
N ALA A 232 6.34 7.82 -18.71
CA ALA A 232 6.75 7.50 -17.34
C ALA A 232 5.55 7.13 -16.44
N ARG A 233 4.41 7.80 -16.62
CA ARG A 233 3.16 7.48 -15.93
C ARG A 233 2.61 6.10 -16.35
N LEU A 234 2.54 5.81 -17.65
CA LEU A 234 2.13 4.50 -18.16
C LEU A 234 3.06 3.37 -17.67
N VAL A 235 4.37 3.61 -17.59
CA VAL A 235 5.33 2.66 -17.00
C VAL A 235 5.00 2.39 -15.53
N ARG A 236 4.69 3.42 -14.74
CA ARG A 236 4.26 3.25 -13.35
C ARG A 236 2.99 2.40 -13.25
N GLU A 237 1.98 2.69 -14.07
CA GLU A 237 0.71 1.94 -14.09
C GLU A 237 0.92 0.48 -14.54
N ALA A 238 1.82 0.24 -15.50
CA ALA A 238 2.24 -1.10 -15.93
C ALA A 238 2.95 -1.89 -14.81
N MET A 239 3.83 -1.25 -14.03
CA MET A 239 4.45 -1.88 -12.86
C MET A 239 3.42 -2.27 -11.80
N ARG A 240 2.45 -1.40 -11.53
CA ARG A 240 1.33 -1.68 -10.59
C ARG A 240 0.46 -2.83 -11.09
N LEU A 241 0.15 -2.87 -12.38
CA LEU A 241 -0.58 -3.97 -12.99
C LEU A 241 0.18 -5.29 -12.88
N ALA A 242 1.49 -5.30 -13.15
CA ALA A 242 2.31 -6.50 -13.02
C ALA A 242 2.29 -7.07 -11.59
N LEU A 243 2.31 -6.20 -10.57
CA LEU A 243 2.20 -6.61 -9.17
C LEU A 243 0.81 -7.18 -8.84
N LEU A 244 -0.26 -6.52 -9.29
CA LEU A 244 -1.62 -7.04 -9.13
C LEU A 244 -1.81 -8.41 -9.81
N LEU A 245 -1.29 -8.58 -11.02
CA LEU A 245 -1.33 -9.86 -11.74
C LEU A 245 -0.55 -10.96 -11.04
N ALA A 246 0.54 -10.61 -10.35
CA ALA A 246 1.40 -11.55 -9.63
C ALA A 246 0.93 -11.87 -8.20
N GLY A 247 -0.22 -11.35 -7.75
CA GLY A 247 -0.65 -11.56 -6.37
C GLY A 247 0.28 -10.88 -5.36
N ARG A 248 0.76 -9.67 -5.68
CA ARG A 248 1.67 -8.89 -4.83
C ARG A 248 1.15 -7.49 -4.60
N TYR A 249 1.10 -7.08 -3.34
CA TYR A 249 0.72 -5.72 -2.99
C TYR A 249 1.82 -4.75 -3.41
N ALA A 250 1.43 -3.57 -3.89
CA ALA A 250 2.35 -2.50 -4.19
C ALA A 250 2.85 -1.82 -2.90
N PRO A 251 4.17 -1.66 -2.70
CA PRO A 251 4.68 -0.93 -1.55
C PRO A 251 4.62 0.59 -1.77
N TYR A 252 5.02 1.33 -0.73
CA TYR A 252 5.32 2.75 -0.83
C TYR A 252 6.16 3.07 -2.06
N PHE A 253 5.85 4.18 -2.74
CA PHE A 253 6.29 4.46 -4.11
C PHE A 253 7.81 4.33 -4.34
N LYS A 254 8.63 4.74 -3.35
CA LYS A 254 10.09 4.56 -3.36
C LYS A 254 10.52 3.13 -3.69
N TRP A 255 9.77 2.13 -3.24
CA TRP A 255 10.08 0.72 -3.36
C TRP A 255 9.30 0.02 -4.48
N LEU A 256 8.49 0.73 -5.26
CA LEU A 256 7.72 0.15 -6.36
C LEU A 256 8.63 -0.56 -7.37
N GLY A 257 9.72 0.10 -7.79
CA GLY A 257 10.70 -0.49 -8.70
C GLY A 257 11.40 -1.72 -8.12
N THR A 258 11.70 -1.71 -6.82
CA THR A 258 12.32 -2.86 -6.13
C THR A 258 11.35 -4.04 -6.04
N ALA A 259 10.07 -3.80 -5.70
CA ALA A 259 9.06 -4.86 -5.66
C ALA A 259 8.79 -5.43 -7.05
N PHE A 260 8.63 -4.56 -8.06
CA PHE A 260 8.49 -4.97 -9.45
C PHE A 260 9.69 -5.80 -9.91
N GLY A 261 10.92 -5.36 -9.65
CA GLY A 261 12.13 -6.09 -10.07
C GLY A 261 12.35 -7.43 -9.37
N ARG A 262 11.60 -7.74 -8.30
CA ARG A 262 11.58 -9.06 -7.66
C ARG A 262 10.60 -10.04 -8.34
N LEU A 263 9.78 -9.57 -9.29
CA LEU A 263 8.95 -10.43 -10.11
C LEU A 263 9.79 -11.15 -11.18
N GLU A 264 9.29 -12.27 -11.69
CA GLU A 264 9.87 -12.93 -12.85
C GLU A 264 9.47 -12.21 -14.15
N HIS A 265 10.45 -11.98 -15.03
CA HIS A 265 10.27 -11.25 -16.30
C HIS A 265 10.81 -12.06 -17.49
N ALA A 266 10.47 -13.35 -17.56
CA ALA A 266 10.84 -14.20 -18.70
C ALA A 266 10.31 -13.68 -20.06
N ASP A 267 9.27 -12.85 -20.02
CA ASP A 267 8.68 -12.15 -21.16
C ASP A 267 9.33 -10.79 -21.49
N GLY A 268 10.41 -10.41 -20.79
CA GLY A 268 11.17 -9.20 -21.02
C GLY A 268 10.51 -7.90 -20.55
N LEU A 269 9.41 -7.97 -19.77
CA LEU A 269 8.63 -6.80 -19.35
C LEU A 269 9.47 -5.68 -18.72
N ASP A 270 10.42 -6.01 -17.84
CA ASP A 270 11.30 -5.02 -17.21
C ASP A 270 12.19 -4.28 -18.24
N GLY A 271 12.66 -5.01 -19.26
CA GLY A 271 13.42 -4.48 -20.37
C GLY A 271 12.60 -3.52 -21.22
N HIS A 272 11.35 -3.88 -21.52
CA HIS A 272 10.41 -3.02 -22.24
C HIS A 272 10.14 -1.72 -21.48
N LEU A 273 9.79 -1.80 -20.19
CA LEU A 273 9.52 -0.60 -19.38
C LEU A 273 10.77 0.28 -19.20
N ARG A 274 11.95 -0.31 -19.04
CA ARG A 274 13.22 0.45 -18.98
C ARG A 274 13.53 1.18 -20.28
N ARG A 275 13.22 0.58 -21.44
CA ARG A 275 13.37 1.24 -22.74
C ARG A 275 12.38 2.39 -22.90
N ALA A 276 11.12 2.21 -22.49
CA ALA A 276 10.11 3.26 -22.56
C ALA A 276 10.52 4.53 -21.78
N VAL A 277 11.03 4.38 -20.54
CA VAL A 277 11.48 5.54 -19.74
C VAL A 277 12.74 6.22 -20.32
N ARG A 278 13.62 5.45 -20.99
CA ARG A 278 14.90 5.96 -21.52
C ARG A 278 14.80 6.48 -22.95
N ALA A 279 13.71 6.23 -23.65
CA ALA A 279 13.55 6.61 -25.04
C ALA A 279 13.55 8.14 -25.20
N VAL A 280 14.33 8.60 -26.19
CA VAL A 280 14.56 10.03 -26.47
C VAL A 280 13.47 10.63 -27.37
N ASP A 281 12.73 9.78 -28.08
CA ASP A 281 11.65 10.16 -29.00
C ASP A 281 10.38 9.36 -28.73
N ALA A 282 9.25 9.87 -29.24
CA ALA A 282 7.94 9.27 -29.06
C ALA A 282 7.78 7.89 -29.72
N GLY A 283 8.48 7.61 -30.83
CA GLY A 283 8.42 6.31 -31.51
C GLY A 283 9.01 5.20 -30.66
N GLY A 284 10.18 5.43 -30.07
CA GLY A 284 10.83 4.51 -29.15
C GLY A 284 10.01 4.30 -27.86
N ARG A 285 9.34 5.34 -27.35
CA ARG A 285 8.41 5.22 -26.21
C ARG A 285 7.22 4.34 -26.57
N GLU A 286 6.56 4.59 -27.70
CA GLU A 286 5.41 3.83 -28.15
C GLU A 286 5.75 2.35 -28.39
N GLU A 287 6.84 2.06 -29.11
CA GLU A 287 7.26 0.68 -29.40
C GLU A 287 7.51 -0.11 -28.11
N ALA A 288 8.24 0.49 -27.17
CA ALA A 288 8.55 -0.13 -25.90
C ALA A 288 7.30 -0.35 -25.03
N LEU A 289 6.37 0.62 -25.00
CA LEU A 289 5.10 0.50 -24.28
C LEU A 289 4.20 -0.57 -24.91
N CYS A 290 4.06 -0.60 -26.23
CA CYS A 290 3.29 -1.62 -26.94
C CYS A 290 3.77 -3.02 -26.55
N ALA A 291 5.09 -3.26 -26.61
CA ALA A 291 5.65 -4.56 -26.22
C ALA A 291 5.39 -4.91 -24.74
N ALA A 292 5.42 -3.91 -23.85
CA ALA A 292 5.05 -4.09 -22.44
C ALA A 292 3.56 -4.44 -22.28
N TYR A 293 2.67 -3.80 -23.05
CA TYR A 293 1.24 -4.08 -23.01
C TYR A 293 0.92 -5.50 -23.45
N GLU A 294 1.52 -5.98 -24.54
CA GLU A 294 1.30 -7.37 -24.98
C GLU A 294 1.81 -8.38 -23.95
N ALA A 295 2.93 -8.08 -23.27
CA ALA A 295 3.44 -8.93 -22.18
C ALA A 295 2.44 -8.98 -21.00
N LEU A 296 1.92 -7.83 -20.58
CA LEU A 296 0.91 -7.75 -19.52
C LEU A 296 -0.41 -8.41 -19.92
N ALA A 297 -0.83 -8.30 -21.18
CA ALA A 297 -2.02 -8.95 -21.71
C ALA A 297 -1.89 -10.48 -21.65
N ARG A 298 -0.72 -11.02 -22.04
CA ARG A 298 -0.43 -12.46 -21.89
C ARG A 298 -0.44 -12.90 -20.43
N ARG A 299 0.13 -12.11 -19.51
CA ARG A 299 0.08 -12.38 -18.07
C ARG A 299 -1.37 -12.38 -17.55
N GLN A 300 -2.20 -11.43 -17.96
CA GLN A 300 -3.62 -11.37 -17.61
C GLN A 300 -4.36 -12.62 -18.06
N ASN A 301 -4.20 -13.04 -19.32
CA ASN A 301 -4.80 -14.28 -19.82
C ASN A 301 -4.36 -15.50 -19.00
N ALA A 302 -3.08 -15.57 -18.63
CA ALA A 302 -2.55 -16.66 -17.81
C ALA A 302 -3.15 -16.74 -16.40
N THR A 303 -3.71 -15.64 -15.86
CA THR A 303 -4.37 -15.67 -14.54
C THR A 303 -5.69 -16.44 -14.54
N SER A 304 -6.34 -16.61 -15.71
CA SER A 304 -7.71 -17.16 -15.83
C SER A 304 -8.76 -16.43 -14.97
N LEU A 305 -8.49 -15.19 -14.52
CA LEU A 305 -9.42 -14.40 -13.71
C LEU A 305 -10.53 -13.75 -14.54
N ALA A 306 -10.39 -13.74 -15.87
CA ALA A 306 -11.34 -13.23 -16.84
C ALA A 306 -11.23 -14.03 -18.15
N GLU A 307 -12.10 -13.78 -19.12
CA GLU A 307 -12.00 -14.39 -20.45
C GLU A 307 -10.66 -14.09 -21.14
N GLU A 308 -10.16 -15.05 -21.91
CA GLU A 308 -8.95 -14.88 -22.69
C GLU A 308 -9.20 -13.96 -23.89
N LEU A 309 -8.33 -12.97 -24.08
CA LEU A 309 -8.43 -12.00 -25.17
C LEU A 309 -7.17 -11.99 -26.06
N ASP A 310 -7.30 -11.61 -27.33
CA ASP A 310 -6.15 -11.38 -28.21
C ASP A 310 -5.20 -10.33 -27.62
N PRO A 311 -3.95 -10.70 -27.27
CA PRO A 311 -3.01 -9.83 -26.57
C PRO A 311 -2.24 -8.89 -27.50
N ARG A 312 -2.50 -8.91 -28.82
CA ARG A 312 -1.75 -8.09 -29.79
C ARG A 312 -2.24 -6.66 -29.84
N VAL A 313 -1.30 -5.73 -30.01
CA VAL A 313 -1.60 -4.31 -30.27
C VAL A 313 -2.23 -4.12 -31.65
N ARG A 314 -2.94 -3.00 -31.81
CA ARG A 314 -3.70 -2.62 -33.00
C ARG A 314 -3.63 -1.10 -33.22
N GLY A 315 -4.10 -0.65 -34.39
CA GLY A 315 -4.23 0.78 -34.68
C GLY A 315 -5.33 1.41 -33.85
N PHE A 316 -5.12 2.65 -33.41
CA PHE A 316 -6.11 3.42 -32.67
C PHE A 316 -7.03 4.20 -33.60
N HIS A 317 -8.13 3.59 -34.03
CA HIS A 317 -9.05 4.16 -35.03
C HIS A 317 -8.29 4.59 -36.30
N GLU A 318 -8.49 5.83 -36.75
CA GLU A 318 -7.79 6.44 -37.90
C GLU A 318 -6.50 7.18 -37.49
N ARG A 319 -6.07 7.09 -36.22
CA ARG A 319 -4.90 7.79 -35.70
C ARG A 319 -3.62 6.96 -35.89
N PRO A 320 -2.43 7.61 -35.94
CA PRO A 320 -1.16 6.90 -36.11
C PRO A 320 -0.74 6.09 -34.88
N ALA A 321 -1.37 6.30 -33.72
CA ALA A 321 -1.04 5.62 -32.48
C ALA A 321 -1.39 4.12 -32.52
N ARG A 322 -0.54 3.31 -31.87
CA ARG A 322 -0.82 1.91 -31.58
C ARG A 322 -1.21 1.72 -30.12
N VAL A 323 -2.20 0.88 -29.89
CA VAL A 323 -2.76 0.61 -28.56
C VAL A 323 -3.02 -0.89 -28.40
N LEU A 324 -3.05 -1.37 -27.16
CA LEU A 324 -3.59 -2.69 -26.85
C LEU A 324 -5.11 -2.73 -27.03
N ASP A 325 -5.76 -1.55 -26.90
CA ASP A 325 -7.19 -1.43 -26.65
C ASP A 325 -7.53 -2.06 -25.30
N ALA A 326 -6.83 -1.55 -24.27
CA ALA A 326 -6.85 -2.09 -22.91
C ALA A 326 -8.23 -2.03 -22.24
N ASP A 327 -9.16 -1.23 -22.78
CA ASP A 327 -10.55 -1.20 -22.32
C ASP A 327 -11.25 -2.55 -22.50
N ARG A 328 -10.83 -3.37 -23.48
CA ARG A 328 -11.30 -4.76 -23.64
C ARG A 328 -10.95 -5.62 -22.42
N PHE A 329 -9.72 -5.50 -21.93
CA PHE A 329 -9.28 -6.21 -20.72
C PHE A 329 -9.97 -5.65 -19.47
N ALA A 330 -10.18 -4.34 -19.39
CA ALA A 330 -10.95 -3.73 -18.31
C ALA A 330 -12.39 -4.27 -18.26
N ALA A 331 -13.06 -4.35 -19.42
CA ALA A 331 -14.42 -4.89 -19.53
C ALA A 331 -14.48 -6.39 -19.14
N ALA A 332 -13.57 -7.21 -19.68
CA ALA A 332 -13.51 -8.64 -19.34
C ALA A 332 -13.30 -8.87 -17.84
N CYS A 333 -12.39 -8.14 -17.20
CA CYS A 333 -12.17 -8.22 -15.76
C CYS A 333 -13.40 -7.78 -14.95
N ARG A 334 -14.10 -6.73 -15.40
CA ARG A 334 -15.32 -6.23 -14.75
C ARG A 334 -16.48 -7.22 -14.86
N GLU A 335 -16.69 -7.84 -16.02
CA GLU A 335 -17.76 -8.82 -16.20
C GLU A 335 -17.53 -10.11 -15.41
N ALA A 336 -16.28 -10.44 -15.12
CA ALA A 336 -15.93 -11.58 -14.27
C ALA A 336 -16.17 -11.32 -12.76
N VAL A 337 -16.54 -10.11 -12.35
CA VAL A 337 -16.90 -9.78 -10.95
C VAL A 337 -18.30 -10.31 -10.65
N THR A 338 -18.43 -11.17 -9.63
CA THR A 338 -19.71 -11.79 -9.27
C THR A 338 -20.57 -10.92 -8.36
N GLU A 339 -19.95 -10.13 -7.47
CA GLU A 339 -20.61 -9.17 -6.58
C GLU A 339 -21.27 -8.02 -7.36
N PRO A 340 -22.62 -7.97 -7.44
CA PRO A 340 -23.31 -7.03 -8.31
C PRO A 340 -23.07 -5.57 -7.95
N ALA A 341 -22.98 -5.23 -6.66
CA ALA A 341 -22.77 -3.86 -6.23
C ALA A 341 -21.38 -3.35 -6.62
N LEU A 342 -20.35 -4.19 -6.43
CA LEU A 342 -18.98 -3.88 -6.84
C LEU A 342 -18.86 -3.77 -8.37
N ARG A 343 -19.47 -4.70 -9.12
CA ARG A 343 -19.47 -4.66 -10.59
C ARG A 343 -20.16 -3.40 -11.12
N ALA A 344 -21.20 -2.91 -10.45
CA ALA A 344 -21.94 -1.71 -10.84
C ALA A 344 -21.16 -0.41 -10.61
N LEU A 345 -20.13 -0.41 -9.76
CA LEU A 345 -19.35 0.80 -9.48
C LEU A 345 -18.63 1.33 -10.73
N PRO A 346 -18.47 2.67 -10.84
CA PRO A 346 -17.52 3.24 -11.79
C PRO A 346 -16.10 2.74 -11.48
N LEU A 347 -15.29 2.53 -12.51
CA LEU A 347 -13.92 2.01 -12.39
C LEU A 347 -12.93 3.07 -11.86
N LEU A 348 -13.20 3.58 -10.65
CA LEU A 348 -12.36 4.55 -9.95
C LEU A 348 -11.10 3.92 -9.35
N GLY A 349 -11.19 2.64 -8.97
CA GLY A 349 -10.13 1.91 -8.28
C GLY A 349 -10.18 2.05 -6.75
N SER A 350 -9.25 1.37 -6.07
CA SER A 350 -9.02 1.53 -4.61
C SER A 350 -8.39 2.88 -4.27
N VAL A 351 -8.21 3.15 -2.98
CA VAL A 351 -7.49 4.34 -2.49
C VAL A 351 -6.11 4.51 -3.15
N ASP A 352 -5.37 3.42 -3.41
CA ASP A 352 -4.06 3.44 -4.10
C ASP A 352 -4.15 3.86 -5.58
N GLN A 353 -5.32 3.72 -6.19
CA GLN A 353 -5.58 4.10 -7.57
C GLN A 353 -6.20 5.51 -7.64
N VAL A 354 -7.03 5.90 -6.68
CA VAL A 354 -7.67 7.23 -6.68
C VAL A 354 -6.70 8.36 -6.31
N ALA A 355 -5.72 8.10 -5.43
CA ALA A 355 -4.81 9.12 -4.91
C ALA A 355 -3.33 8.73 -5.06
N ASP A 356 -2.44 9.71 -4.86
CA ASP A 356 -0.98 9.51 -4.78
C ASP A 356 -0.38 10.29 -3.58
N SER A 357 -1.19 10.45 -2.52
CA SER A 357 -0.85 11.25 -1.34
C SER A 357 -0.30 10.36 -0.23
N THR A 358 0.98 10.56 0.11
CA THR A 358 1.62 9.91 1.26
C THR A 358 0.90 10.22 2.57
N ASP A 359 0.43 11.45 2.76
CA ASP A 359 -0.28 11.87 3.97
C ASP A 359 -1.61 11.13 4.13
N LEU A 360 -2.33 10.92 3.01
CA LEU A 360 -3.56 10.14 2.99
C LEU A 360 -3.28 8.67 3.35
N PHE A 361 -2.32 8.02 2.67
CA PHE A 361 -1.99 6.61 2.90
C PHE A 361 -1.39 6.35 4.28
N GLY A 362 -0.78 7.37 4.88
CA GLY A 362 -0.32 7.37 6.26
C GLY A 362 -1.45 7.35 7.29
N SER A 363 -2.70 7.60 6.92
CA SER A 363 -3.82 7.71 7.86
C SER A 363 -4.99 6.81 7.46
N PRO A 364 -5.17 5.64 8.11
CA PRO A 364 -6.32 4.77 7.88
C PRO A 364 -7.65 5.51 8.07
N ALA A 365 -7.74 6.35 9.11
CA ALA A 365 -8.92 7.17 9.36
C ALA A 365 -9.22 8.16 8.23
N ALA A 366 -8.20 8.72 7.57
CA ALA A 366 -8.41 9.58 6.39
C ALA A 366 -8.86 8.78 5.17
N CYS A 367 -8.25 7.61 4.94
CA CYS A 367 -8.65 6.70 3.86
C CYS A 367 -10.11 6.27 4.00
N LEU A 368 -10.57 5.93 5.20
CA LEU A 368 -11.96 5.55 5.46
C LEU A 368 -12.99 6.64 5.09
N ARG A 369 -12.62 7.92 5.06
CA ARG A 369 -13.52 9.01 4.61
C ARG A 369 -13.83 8.93 3.12
N LEU A 370 -12.99 8.25 2.33
CA LEU A 370 -13.23 8.02 0.90
C LEU A 370 -14.31 6.97 0.63
N ARG A 371 -14.90 6.36 1.67
CA ARG A 371 -16.04 5.43 1.51
C ARG A 371 -17.18 6.00 0.67
N ALA A 372 -17.36 7.33 0.68
CA ALA A 372 -18.36 8.01 -0.13
C ALA A 372 -18.18 7.83 -1.65
N LEU A 373 -16.98 7.49 -2.13
CA LEU A 373 -16.69 7.20 -3.54
C LEU A 373 -17.31 5.87 -4.02
N TYR A 374 -17.65 4.97 -3.09
CA TYR A 374 -18.10 3.60 -3.38
C TYR A 374 -19.57 3.38 -3.00
N ARG A 375 -20.39 4.43 -3.14
CA ARG A 375 -21.85 4.36 -2.97
C ARG A 375 -22.50 3.86 -4.26
N ASP A 376 -23.58 3.11 -4.10
CA ASP A 376 -24.37 2.63 -5.23
C ASP A 376 -25.19 3.81 -5.78
N GLY A 377 -25.38 3.90 -7.09
CA GLY A 377 -26.26 4.92 -7.71
C GLY A 377 -27.76 4.80 -7.34
N ALA A 378 -28.12 3.85 -6.47
CA ALA A 378 -29.43 3.76 -5.83
C ALA A 378 -29.53 4.71 -4.61
N ASP A 379 -28.43 4.94 -3.89
CA ASP A 379 -28.37 5.85 -2.73
C ASP A 379 -28.51 7.33 -3.15
N GLU A 380 -28.07 7.68 -4.36
CA GLU A 380 -28.26 9.04 -4.91
C GLU A 380 -29.72 9.28 -5.34
N ARG A 381 -30.35 8.29 -5.98
CA ARG A 381 -31.79 8.38 -6.35
C ARG A 381 -32.73 8.44 -5.15
N ALA A 382 -32.35 7.87 -4.00
CA ALA A 382 -33.09 8.01 -2.76
C ALA A 382 -32.97 9.41 -2.12
N ARG A 383 -31.92 10.18 -2.46
CA ARG A 383 -31.75 11.57 -2.01
C ARG A 383 -32.43 12.56 -2.95
N ASP A 384 -32.40 12.30 -4.25
CA ASP A 384 -33.05 13.15 -5.25
C ASP A 384 -34.58 12.96 -5.30
N GLY A 385 -35.12 11.97 -4.56
CA GLY A 385 -36.55 11.74 -4.36
C GLY A 385 -37.24 12.75 -3.42
N VAL A 386 -36.51 13.72 -2.87
CA VAL A 386 -37.10 14.86 -2.13
C VAL A 386 -36.94 16.12 -2.97
N GLY A 387 -37.93 16.38 -3.82
CA GLY A 387 -38.20 17.71 -4.38
C GLY A 387 -37.87 17.89 -5.85
N VAL A 388 -38.69 17.31 -6.73
CA VAL A 388 -39.04 17.98 -7.99
C VAL A 388 -40.55 17.89 -8.15
N GLU A 389 -41.25 18.83 -7.51
CA GLU A 389 -42.63 19.12 -7.86
C GLU A 389 -42.62 19.92 -9.17
N ALA A 390 -43.41 19.45 -10.12
CA ALA A 390 -43.48 19.95 -11.47
C ALA A 390 -44.03 21.39 -11.52
N ALA A 391 -43.43 22.22 -12.38
CA ALA A 391 -44.08 23.41 -12.91
C ALA A 391 -44.06 23.30 -14.45
N VAL A 392 -45.16 22.79 -14.98
CA VAL A 392 -45.58 22.97 -16.37
C VAL A 392 -46.59 24.12 -16.37
N GLU A 393 -46.24 25.23 -17.00
CA GLU A 393 -47.13 26.27 -17.57
C GLU A 393 -46.17 27.11 -18.44
N GLY A 394 -46.27 27.16 -19.78
CA GLY A 394 -47.44 27.40 -20.59
C GLY A 394 -47.55 28.91 -20.86
N VAL A 395 -47.77 29.28 -22.13
CA VAL A 395 -48.22 30.58 -22.67
C VAL A 395 -47.17 31.33 -23.52
N GLY A 396 -47.33 31.20 -24.85
CA GLY A 396 -46.89 32.19 -25.84
C GLY A 396 -47.74 33.47 -25.79
N PRO A 397 -47.62 34.43 -26.71
CA PRO A 397 -47.62 34.18 -28.15
C PRO A 397 -46.31 34.49 -28.88
#